data_AF-A2T1A7-F1
#
_entry.id   AF-A2T1A7-F1
#
_cell.length_a   1.000
_cell.length_b   1.000
_cell.length_c   1.000
_cell.angle_alpha   90.00
_cell.angle_beta   90.00
_cell.angle_gamma   90.00
#
_symmetry.space_group_name_H-M   'P 1'
#
loop_
_entity.id
_entity.type
_entity.pdbx_description
1 polymer ?
#
loop_
_entity_poly.entity_id
_entity_poly.type
_entity_poly.pdbx_seq_one_letter_code
_entity_poly.pdbx_strand_id
1 'polypeptide(L)'
;MRMICVLLPVCLLTACSGQDDMDNYVAQTKARKPVPIEPLPEIKPFSPMAYRLSEQRSPFITPQPETSSAKVDAKVKPDCAQIVANREKEVLERYSLANLIMQGSLGQQGQLWALVRTPDGQSIRVGLNQHMGLDQGRVIRITDTSVDLIETVPDGKGCWVTRETQLSMANLEAKR
;
A
#
# COMPACT_ATOMS: atom_id res chain seq x y z
N MET A 1 18.79 -90.40 -59.90
CA MET A 1 19.38 -89.72 -58.71
C MET A 1 19.47 -88.20 -58.87
N ARG A 2 19.85 -87.62 -60.03
CA ARG A 2 19.91 -86.15 -60.24
C ARG A 2 18.57 -85.41 -60.05
N MET A 3 17.45 -86.03 -60.43
CA MET A 3 16.11 -85.42 -60.36
C MET A 3 15.60 -85.28 -58.91
N ILE A 4 16.04 -86.16 -58.01
CA ILE A 4 15.66 -86.15 -56.57
C ILE A 4 16.33 -84.98 -55.84
N CYS A 5 17.57 -84.64 -56.21
CA CYS A 5 18.30 -83.52 -55.62
C CYS A 5 17.73 -82.13 -55.99
N VAL A 6 16.97 -82.02 -57.08
CA VAL A 6 16.34 -80.75 -57.51
C VAL A 6 14.92 -80.60 -56.95
N LEU A 7 14.22 -81.71 -56.67
CA LEU A 7 12.87 -81.68 -56.10
C LEU A 7 12.84 -81.29 -54.62
N LEU A 8 13.88 -81.64 -53.85
CA LEU A 8 13.98 -81.32 -52.43
C LEU A 8 13.93 -79.81 -52.11
N PRO A 9 14.71 -78.92 -52.77
CA PRO A 9 14.65 -77.48 -52.51
C PRO A 9 13.32 -76.83 -52.95
N VAL A 10 12.62 -77.39 -53.94
CA VAL A 10 11.33 -76.87 -54.40
C VAL A 10 10.21 -77.11 -53.38
N CYS A 11 10.21 -78.26 -52.70
CA CYS A 11 9.26 -78.52 -51.60
C CYS A 11 9.52 -77.67 -50.35
N LEU A 12 10.76 -77.22 -50.13
CA LEU A 12 11.09 -76.34 -49.00
C LEU A 12 10.54 -74.91 -49.18
N LEU A 13 10.18 -74.50 -50.40
CA LEU A 13 9.59 -73.19 -50.69
C LEU A 13 8.08 -73.10 -50.35
N THR A 14 7.37 -74.23 -50.19
CA THR A 14 5.94 -74.23 -49.88
C THR A 14 5.65 -74.27 -48.37
N ALA A 15 6.68 -74.29 -47.51
CA ALA A 15 6.52 -74.33 -46.05
C ALA A 15 6.26 -72.95 -45.42
N CYS A 16 6.29 -71.86 -46.21
CA CYS A 16 6.01 -70.51 -45.76
C CYS A 16 4.60 -70.07 -46.21
N SER A 17 3.56 -70.52 -45.51
CA SER A 17 2.18 -70.06 -45.71
C SER A 17 1.48 -69.92 -44.35
N GLY A 18 1.76 -68.82 -43.64
CA GLY A 18 1.18 -68.49 -42.34
C GLY A 18 0.16 -67.37 -42.42
N GLN A 19 -0.95 -67.59 -43.13
CA GLN A 19 -2.02 -66.58 -43.31
C GLN A 19 -3.07 -66.64 -42.18
N ASP A 20 -3.24 -67.80 -41.55
CA ASP A 20 -4.33 -68.07 -40.60
C ASP A 20 -4.27 -67.19 -39.34
N ASP A 21 -3.08 -66.83 -38.87
CA ASP A 21 -2.90 -65.95 -37.70
C ASP A 21 -3.36 -64.51 -37.99
N MET A 22 -3.12 -64.04 -39.21
CA MET A 22 -3.52 -62.68 -39.63
C MET A 22 -5.04 -62.57 -39.75
N ASP A 23 -5.68 -63.58 -40.33
CA ASP A 23 -7.14 -63.59 -40.48
C ASP A 23 -7.84 -63.68 -39.13
N ASN A 24 -7.29 -64.48 -38.21
CA ASN A 24 -7.77 -64.55 -36.82
C ASN A 24 -7.57 -63.22 -36.07
N TYR A 25 -6.42 -62.57 -36.22
CA TYR A 25 -6.15 -61.27 -35.62
C TYR A 25 -7.10 -60.18 -36.15
N VAL A 26 -7.37 -60.18 -37.46
CA VAL A 26 -8.31 -59.24 -38.08
C VAL A 26 -9.74 -59.49 -37.58
N ALA A 27 -10.17 -60.74 -37.50
CA ALA A 27 -11.49 -61.11 -36.99
C ALA A 27 -11.65 -60.68 -35.51
N GLN A 28 -10.63 -60.96 -34.69
CA GLN A 28 -10.62 -60.55 -33.28
C GLN A 28 -10.64 -59.02 -33.12
N THR A 29 -9.90 -58.29 -33.95
CA THR A 29 -9.80 -56.83 -33.88
C THR A 29 -11.13 -56.18 -34.28
N LYS A 30 -11.78 -56.69 -35.33
CA LYS A 30 -13.12 -56.22 -35.76
C LYS A 30 -14.22 -56.54 -34.74
N ALA A 31 -14.08 -57.63 -33.98
CA ALA A 31 -15.04 -58.01 -32.94
C ALA A 31 -14.92 -57.17 -31.65
N ARG A 32 -13.87 -56.33 -31.51
CA ARG A 32 -13.74 -55.44 -30.36
C ARG A 32 -14.80 -54.35 -30.41
N LYS A 33 -15.60 -54.24 -29.35
CA LYS A 33 -16.59 -53.18 -29.22
C LYS A 33 -15.88 -51.81 -29.14
N PRO A 34 -16.37 -50.78 -29.85
CA PRO A 34 -15.84 -49.43 -29.71
C PRO A 34 -15.91 -48.98 -28.25
N VAL A 35 -14.85 -48.33 -27.77
CA VAL A 35 -14.88 -47.66 -26.47
C VAL A 35 -15.87 -46.49 -26.58
N PRO A 36 -16.82 -46.35 -25.65
CA PRO A 36 -17.72 -45.19 -25.62
C PRO A 36 -16.89 -43.90 -25.57
N ILE A 37 -17.15 -42.99 -26.48
CA ILE A 37 -16.52 -41.67 -26.48
C ILE A 37 -17.22 -40.84 -25.41
N GLU A 38 -16.45 -40.11 -24.60
CA GLU A 38 -17.03 -39.19 -23.63
C GLU A 38 -17.87 -38.13 -24.37
N PRO A 39 -19.11 -37.88 -23.92
CA PRO A 39 -19.94 -36.85 -24.53
C PRO A 39 -19.26 -35.49 -24.41
N LEU A 40 -19.52 -34.61 -25.37
CA LEU A 40 -18.99 -33.25 -25.30
C LEU A 40 -19.44 -32.60 -23.99
N PRO A 41 -18.55 -31.87 -23.31
CA PRO A 41 -18.90 -31.17 -22.08
C PRO A 41 -19.99 -30.14 -22.36
N GLU A 42 -20.98 -30.07 -21.48
CA GLU A 42 -22.03 -29.07 -21.57
C GLU A 42 -21.44 -27.67 -21.35
N ILE A 43 -21.70 -26.77 -22.30
CA ILE A 43 -21.31 -25.36 -22.19
C ILE A 43 -22.21 -24.72 -21.15
N LYS A 44 -21.64 -24.40 -19.99
CA LYS A 44 -22.36 -23.67 -18.94
C LYS A 44 -22.67 -22.25 -19.43
N PRO A 45 -23.93 -21.79 -19.37
CA PRO A 45 -24.26 -20.43 -19.77
C PRO A 45 -23.56 -19.43 -18.84
N PHE A 46 -23.05 -18.36 -19.44
CA PHE A 46 -22.47 -17.24 -18.69
C PHE A 46 -23.58 -16.57 -17.87
N SER A 47 -23.41 -16.56 -16.54
CA SER A 47 -24.27 -15.81 -15.63
C SER A 47 -23.56 -14.50 -15.28
N PRO A 48 -23.98 -13.36 -15.85
CA PRO A 48 -23.40 -12.07 -15.48
C PRO A 48 -23.72 -11.77 -14.02
N MET A 49 -22.69 -11.59 -13.20
CA MET A 49 -22.88 -10.99 -11.88
C MET A 49 -23.19 -9.50 -12.06
N ALA A 50 -24.33 -9.06 -11.55
CA ALA A 50 -24.66 -7.63 -11.52
C ALA A 50 -23.65 -6.88 -10.62
N TYR A 51 -23.06 -5.82 -11.16
CA TYR A 51 -22.18 -4.93 -10.42
C TYR A 51 -23.02 -4.10 -9.44
N ARG A 52 -22.96 -4.44 -8.14
CA ARG A 52 -23.72 -3.78 -7.05
C ARG A 52 -22.92 -2.72 -6.28
N LEU A 53 -21.96 -2.06 -6.92
CA LEU A 53 -21.12 -1.04 -6.26
C LEU A 53 -21.64 0.39 -6.39
N SER A 54 -22.73 0.61 -7.13
CA SER A 54 -23.35 1.95 -7.24
C SER A 54 -23.88 2.48 -5.91
N GLU A 55 -24.18 1.60 -4.96
CA GLU A 55 -24.66 1.96 -3.61
C GLU A 55 -23.52 2.17 -2.60
N GLN A 56 -22.28 1.80 -2.96
CA GLN A 56 -21.12 2.01 -2.11
C GLN A 56 -20.38 3.30 -2.48
N ARG A 57 -19.75 3.89 -1.47
CA ARG A 57 -18.87 5.05 -1.64
C ARG A 57 -17.78 4.72 -2.66
N SER A 58 -17.56 5.61 -3.62
CA SER A 58 -16.49 5.47 -4.61
C SER A 58 -15.12 5.35 -3.92
N PRO A 59 -14.28 4.38 -4.30
CA PRO A 59 -12.93 4.23 -3.73
C PRO A 59 -11.96 5.34 -4.16
N PHE A 60 -12.36 6.18 -5.13
CA PHE A 60 -11.53 7.25 -5.70
C PHE A 60 -11.89 8.64 -5.17
N ILE A 61 -12.84 8.75 -4.24
CA ILE A 61 -13.08 10.02 -3.55
C ILE A 61 -12.25 10.09 -2.27
N THR A 62 -11.65 11.25 -2.01
CA THR A 62 -10.87 11.51 -0.80
C THR A 62 -11.68 11.12 0.44
N PRO A 63 -11.11 10.36 1.40
CA PRO A 63 -11.78 10.03 2.64
C PRO A 63 -12.22 11.32 3.34
N GLN A 64 -13.51 11.40 3.67
CA GLN A 64 -14.00 12.45 4.56
C GLN A 64 -13.86 11.88 5.96
N PRO A 65 -13.35 12.67 6.93
CA PRO A 65 -13.33 12.23 8.31
C PRO A 65 -14.75 11.85 8.70
N GLU A 66 -14.94 10.61 9.15
CA GLU A 66 -16.23 10.18 9.64
C GLU A 66 -16.58 11.08 10.81
N THR A 67 -17.51 12.00 10.61
CA THR A 67 -18.13 12.73 11.70
C THR A 67 -18.93 11.70 12.47
N SER A 68 -18.27 10.95 13.35
CA SER A 68 -18.94 10.18 14.36
C SER A 68 -19.70 11.20 15.21
N SER A 69 -20.97 11.39 14.87
CA SER A 69 -21.99 12.04 15.71
C SER A 69 -22.37 11.14 16.90
N ALA A 70 -21.50 10.21 17.28
CA ALA A 70 -21.40 9.84 18.66
C ALA A 70 -20.86 11.08 19.36
N LYS A 71 -21.64 11.66 20.29
CA LYS A 71 -21.05 12.31 21.44
C LYS A 71 -19.96 11.35 21.94
N VAL A 72 -18.72 11.58 21.54
CA VAL A 72 -17.59 11.08 22.28
C VAL A 72 -17.73 11.89 23.55
N ASP A 73 -18.44 11.31 24.51
CA ASP A 73 -18.15 11.56 25.91
C ASP A 73 -16.64 11.51 25.96
N ALA A 74 -16.04 12.69 26.02
CA ALA A 74 -14.62 12.88 26.13
C ALA A 74 -14.23 12.41 27.53
N LYS A 75 -14.41 11.12 27.80
CA LYS A 75 -13.56 10.37 28.70
C LYS A 75 -12.22 10.36 28.00
N VAL A 76 -11.51 11.47 28.21
CA VAL A 76 -10.07 11.61 28.09
C VAL A 76 -9.51 10.25 28.50
N LYS A 77 -9.02 9.48 27.53
CA LYS A 77 -8.16 8.36 27.86
C LYS A 77 -7.00 8.98 28.65
N PRO A 78 -6.73 8.55 29.89
CA PRO A 78 -5.78 9.24 30.77
C PRO A 78 -4.38 9.36 30.16
N ASP A 79 -4.02 8.48 29.22
CA ASP A 79 -2.73 8.48 28.52
C ASP A 79 -2.71 9.26 27.18
N CYS A 80 -3.81 9.87 26.75
CA CYS A 80 -3.81 10.65 25.51
C CYS A 80 -3.41 12.10 25.77
N ALA A 81 -2.52 12.64 24.94
CA ALA A 81 -2.24 14.06 24.94
C ALA A 81 -3.53 14.85 24.62
N GLN A 82 -3.66 16.04 25.20
CA GLN A 82 -4.83 16.89 25.02
C GLN A 82 -4.48 18.07 24.12
N ILE A 83 -5.32 18.32 23.11
CA ILE A 83 -5.30 19.59 22.38
C ILE A 83 -5.79 20.68 23.31
N VAL A 84 -5.03 21.77 23.40
CA VAL A 84 -5.43 22.94 24.18
C VAL A 84 -6.45 23.72 23.35
N ALA A 85 -7.74 23.44 23.55
CA ALA A 85 -8.82 24.06 22.79
C ALA A 85 -9.25 25.44 23.32
N ASN A 86 -8.95 25.75 24.59
CA ASN A 86 -9.49 26.91 25.30
C ASN A 86 -8.56 28.13 25.32
N ARG A 87 -7.70 28.27 24.30
CA ARG A 87 -6.68 29.32 24.19
C ARG A 87 -6.88 30.14 22.93
N GLU A 88 -6.59 31.43 22.99
CA GLU A 88 -6.46 32.25 21.78
C GLU A 88 -5.27 31.77 20.94
N LYS A 89 -5.50 31.60 19.63
CA LYS A 89 -4.46 31.17 18.70
C LYS A 89 -3.51 32.32 18.38
N GLU A 90 -2.23 32.00 18.35
CA GLU A 90 -1.18 32.91 17.89
C GLU A 90 -1.14 33.00 16.37
N VAL A 91 -0.49 34.06 15.86
CA VAL A 91 -0.44 34.32 14.41
C VAL A 91 0.25 33.19 13.64
N LEU A 92 1.31 32.61 14.23
CA LEU A 92 2.09 31.54 13.60
C LEU A 92 1.39 30.18 13.58
N GLU A 93 0.30 30.00 14.34
CA GLU A 93 -0.51 28.77 14.32
C GLU A 93 -1.45 28.69 13.10
N ARG A 94 -1.45 29.71 12.25
CA ARG A 94 -2.20 29.72 10.98
C ARG A 94 -1.44 29.03 9.85
N TYR A 95 -0.16 28.75 10.04
CA TYR A 95 0.72 28.19 9.02
C TYR A 95 1.19 26.80 9.42
N SER A 96 1.45 25.94 8.43
CA SER A 96 2.17 24.69 8.66
C SER A 96 3.62 24.99 9.07
N LEU A 97 4.16 24.22 10.01
CA LEU A 97 5.54 24.36 10.45
C LEU A 97 6.54 24.23 9.28
N ALA A 98 6.23 23.39 8.28
CA ALA A 98 7.06 23.21 7.09
C ALA A 98 7.18 24.48 6.22
N ASN A 99 6.23 25.40 6.32
CA ASN A 99 6.24 26.67 5.57
C ASN A 99 6.84 27.82 6.39
N LEU A 100 7.19 27.58 7.65
CA LEU A 100 7.82 28.56 8.52
C LEU A 100 9.34 28.44 8.39
N ILE A 101 10.02 29.58 8.37
CA ILE A 101 11.49 29.61 8.24
C ILE A 101 12.07 30.42 9.39
N MET A 102 12.95 29.81 10.20
CA MET A 102 13.73 30.56 11.17
C MET A 102 14.81 31.39 10.45
N GLN A 103 14.75 32.71 10.61
CA GLN A 103 15.72 33.65 10.05
C GLN A 103 16.86 33.97 11.01
N GLY A 104 16.60 33.91 12.31
CA GLY A 104 17.58 34.24 13.33
C GLY A 104 16.98 34.26 14.73
N SER A 105 17.81 34.62 15.71
CA SER A 105 17.39 34.95 17.07
C SER A 105 17.58 36.44 17.33
N LEU A 106 16.77 37.00 18.23
CA LEU A 106 16.87 38.37 18.73
C LEU A 106 16.76 38.29 20.25
N GLY A 107 17.67 38.91 20.99
CA GLY A 107 17.60 38.91 22.44
C GLY A 107 18.71 39.69 23.12
N GLN A 108 18.46 40.08 24.37
CA GLN A 108 19.44 40.72 25.25
C GLN A 108 19.13 40.26 26.69
N GLN A 109 20.16 39.93 27.47
CA GLN A 109 20.09 39.65 28.93
C GLN A 109 18.88 38.81 29.39
N GLY A 110 18.87 37.51 29.05
CA GLY A 110 17.99 36.52 29.67
C GLY A 110 16.67 36.24 28.93
N GLN A 111 16.34 37.02 27.89
CA GLN A 111 15.18 36.77 27.04
C GLN A 111 15.62 36.67 25.58
N LEU A 112 15.47 35.47 25.00
CA LEU A 112 15.76 35.19 23.59
C LEU A 112 14.44 34.94 22.85
N TRP A 113 14.30 35.56 21.70
CA TRP A 113 13.21 35.37 20.75
C TRP A 113 13.77 34.81 19.45
N ALA A 114 13.00 33.98 18.76
CA ALA A 114 13.29 33.58 17.39
C ALA A 114 12.51 34.44 16.41
N LEU A 115 13.15 34.79 15.30
CA LEU A 115 12.54 35.47 14.17
C LEU A 115 12.12 34.43 13.14
N VAL A 116 10.82 34.27 12.94
CA VAL A 116 10.22 33.28 12.05
C VAL A 116 9.52 34.00 10.89
N ARG A 117 9.89 33.66 9.67
CA ARG A 117 9.26 34.17 8.45
C ARG A 117 8.10 33.26 8.05
N THR A 118 6.94 33.88 7.80
CA THR A 118 5.76 33.23 7.24
C THR A 118 5.87 33.10 5.71
N PRO A 119 5.11 32.19 5.07
CA PRO A 119 5.05 32.10 3.61
C PRO A 119 4.62 33.41 2.94
N ASP A 120 3.84 34.25 3.63
CA ASP A 120 3.43 35.58 3.17
C ASP A 120 4.56 36.63 3.23
N GLY A 121 5.74 36.24 3.71
CA GLY A 121 6.93 37.09 3.78
C GLY A 121 7.02 37.98 5.01
N GLN A 122 6.10 37.84 5.97
CA GLN A 122 6.15 38.58 7.23
C GLN A 122 7.07 37.89 8.24
N SER A 123 7.91 38.67 8.92
CA SER A 123 8.76 38.17 10.01
C SER A 123 8.09 38.43 11.35
N ILE A 124 7.83 37.38 12.10
CA ILE A 124 7.16 37.42 13.40
C ILE A 124 8.13 36.87 14.45
N ARG A 125 8.19 37.53 15.61
CA ARG A 125 8.96 37.05 16.75
C ARG A 125 8.18 36.01 17.56
N VAL A 126 8.86 34.95 17.99
CA VAL A 126 8.31 33.93 18.89
C VAL A 126 9.25 33.71 20.08
N GLY A 127 8.69 33.56 21.28
CA GLY A 127 9.40 33.35 22.54
C GLY A 127 9.13 31.98 23.17
N LEU A 128 9.69 31.75 24.35
CA LEU A 128 9.41 30.54 25.13
C LEU A 128 7.92 30.44 25.47
N ASN A 129 7.38 29.21 25.45
CA ASN A 129 5.97 28.87 25.71
C ASN A 129 4.94 29.46 24.72
N GLN A 130 5.40 30.15 23.68
CA GLN A 130 4.54 30.55 22.56
C GLN A 130 4.35 29.39 21.58
N HIS A 131 3.33 29.49 20.72
CA HIS A 131 2.92 28.40 19.86
C HIS A 131 3.01 28.78 18.38
N MET A 132 3.40 27.81 17.56
CA MET A 132 3.44 27.96 16.11
C MET A 132 3.17 26.62 15.43
N GLY A 133 2.81 26.68 14.15
CA GLY A 133 2.42 25.47 13.42
C GLY A 133 0.96 25.10 13.64
N LEU A 134 0.40 24.32 12.71
CA LEU A 134 -0.99 23.84 12.78
C LEU A 134 -1.21 22.86 13.94
N ASP A 135 -0.17 22.14 14.33
CA ASP A 135 -0.19 21.08 15.34
C ASP A 135 0.10 21.60 16.77
N GLN A 136 -0.20 22.88 17.04
CA GLN A 136 -0.04 23.54 18.33
C GLN A 136 1.39 23.41 18.92
N GLY A 137 2.40 23.60 18.08
CA GLY A 137 3.80 23.46 18.44
C GLY A 137 4.24 24.46 19.51
N ARG A 138 4.40 24.03 20.76
CA ARG A 138 4.84 24.89 21.87
C ARG A 138 6.36 24.99 21.91
N VAL A 139 6.90 26.20 21.87
CA VAL A 139 8.33 26.46 21.95
C VAL A 139 8.88 26.13 23.34
N ILE A 140 9.81 25.18 23.40
CA ILE A 140 10.48 24.73 24.64
C ILE A 140 11.88 25.29 24.79
N ARG A 141 12.57 25.56 23.68
CA ARG A 141 13.94 26.08 23.68
C ARG A 141 14.19 26.90 22.43
N ILE A 142 14.92 27.99 22.60
CA ILE A 142 15.38 28.85 21.51
C ILE A 142 16.90 28.92 21.61
N THR A 143 17.58 28.73 20.49
CA THR A 143 19.02 28.92 20.34
C THR A 143 19.28 29.92 19.24
N ASP A 144 20.55 30.26 19.00
CA ASP A 144 20.90 31.16 17.91
C ASP A 144 20.59 30.59 16.53
N THR A 145 20.52 29.26 16.41
CA THR A 145 20.46 28.55 15.13
C THR A 145 19.24 27.65 14.97
N SER A 146 18.47 27.42 16.03
CA SER A 146 17.26 26.61 15.98
C SER A 146 16.25 26.95 17.07
N VAL A 147 15.00 26.58 16.81
CA VAL A 147 13.90 26.56 17.78
C VAL A 147 13.44 25.13 17.97
N ASP A 148 13.41 24.66 19.21
CA ASP A 148 12.85 23.37 19.57
C ASP A 148 11.46 23.55 20.15
N LEU A 149 10.53 22.71 19.71
CA LEU A 149 9.12 22.81 20.03
C LEU A 149 8.50 21.43 20.19
N ILE A 150 7.40 21.35 20.94
CA ILE A 150 6.61 20.14 21.11
C ILE A 150 5.28 20.30 20.38
N GLU A 151 5.07 19.49 19.34
CA GLU A 151 3.83 19.42 18.56
C GLU A 151 2.89 18.36 19.13
N THR A 152 1.59 18.57 18.97
CA THR A 152 0.55 17.60 19.34
C THR A 152 -0.08 17.06 18.05
N VAL A 153 0.32 15.86 17.65
CA VAL A 153 -0.10 15.25 16.38
C VAL A 153 -1.03 14.05 16.61
N PRO A 154 -1.96 13.74 15.68
CA PRO A 154 -2.83 12.59 15.85
C PRO A 154 -2.09 11.28 15.55
N ASP A 155 -2.23 10.27 16.40
CA ASP A 155 -1.63 8.92 16.25
C ASP A 155 -2.40 8.03 15.25
N GLY A 156 -3.43 8.56 14.58
CA GLY A 156 -4.30 7.81 13.66
C GLY A 156 -5.24 6.79 14.33
N LYS A 157 -5.03 6.46 15.61
CA LYS A 157 -5.89 5.57 16.43
C LYS A 157 -6.91 6.32 17.30
N GLY A 158 -7.14 7.60 17.02
CA GLY A 158 -8.03 8.47 17.79
C GLY A 158 -7.43 9.03 19.09
N CYS A 159 -6.10 8.99 19.24
CA CYS A 159 -5.35 9.58 20.35
C CYS A 159 -4.39 10.64 19.80
N TRP A 160 -4.01 11.61 20.64
CA TRP A 160 -2.97 12.59 20.31
C TRP A 160 -1.68 12.22 21.03
N VAL A 161 -0.55 12.45 20.37
CA VAL A 161 0.79 12.23 20.92
C VAL A 161 1.60 13.50 20.80
N THR A 162 2.53 13.69 21.74
CA THR A 162 3.47 14.81 21.68
C THR A 162 4.73 14.39 20.94
N ARG A 163 5.20 15.25 20.04
CA ARG A 163 6.42 15.04 19.26
C ARG A 163 7.34 16.23 19.42
N GLU A 164 8.60 15.99 19.75
CA GLU A 164 9.63 17.02 19.71
C GLU A 164 10.08 17.24 18.26
N THR A 165 10.04 18.49 17.82
CA THR A 165 10.42 18.93 16.48
C THR A 165 11.34 20.13 16.59
N GLN A 166 12.31 20.24 15.69
CA GLN A 166 13.28 21.32 15.65
C GLN A 166 13.16 22.07 14.32
N LEU A 167 12.99 23.39 14.41
CA LEU A 167 13.08 24.30 13.27
C LEU A 167 14.48 24.90 13.22
N SER A 168 15.29 24.50 12.24
CA SER A 168 16.63 25.02 12.00
C SER A 168 16.61 26.32 11.20
N MET A 169 17.66 27.13 11.36
CA MET A 169 17.86 28.33 10.56
C MET A 169 18.20 27.97 9.11
N ALA A 170 17.53 28.60 8.14
CA ALA A 170 17.68 28.28 6.72
C ALA A 170 19.10 28.47 6.15
N ASN A 171 19.92 29.35 6.74
CA ASN A 171 21.22 29.73 6.19
C ASN A 171 22.42 29.05 6.86
N LEU A 172 22.23 27.96 7.60
CA LEU A 172 23.33 27.20 8.20
C LEU A 172 24.19 26.48 7.14
N GLU A 173 23.62 26.16 5.99
CA GLU A 173 24.29 25.37 4.93
C GLU A 173 25.03 26.24 3.90
N ALA A 174 24.69 27.53 3.76
CA ALA A 174 25.25 28.41 2.72
C ALA A 174 26.68 28.90 3.00
N LYS A 175 27.30 28.48 4.12
CA LYS A 175 28.63 28.93 4.55
C LYS A 175 29.66 27.79 4.67
N ARG A 176 29.47 26.69 3.93
CA ARG A 176 30.42 25.58 3.88
C ARG A 176 31.08 25.47 2.51
#